data_AF-X0XIQ3-F1
#
_entry.id   AF-X0XIQ3-F1
#
_cell.length_a   1.000
_cell.length_b   1.000
_cell.length_c   1.000
_cell.angle_alpha   90.00
_cell.angle_beta   90.00
_cell.angle_gamma   90.00
#
_symmetry.space_group_name_H-M   'P 1'
#
loop_
_entity.id
_entity.type
_entity.pdbx_description
1 polymer ?
#
loop_
_entity_poly.entity_id
_entity_poly.type
_entity_poly.pdbx_seq_one_letter_code
_entity_poly.pdbx_strand_id
1 'polypeptide(L)' 'RELRVQHQGEPYRVLYAFDPRRVAILLVGGCKTGDDRWYDKFVPVADRFYDEHLEILKREGEL' A
#
# COMPACT_ATOMS: atom_id res chain seq x y z
N ARG A 1 1.02 0.64 -6.93
CA ARG A 1 -0.12 0.10 -7.72
C ARG A 1 -1.26 -0.21 -6.75
N GLU A 2 -2.44 -0.63 -7.21
CA GLU A 2 -3.55 -1.00 -6.32
C GLU A 2 -4.20 -2.33 -6.70
N LEU A 3 -4.61 -3.10 -5.70
CA LEU A 3 -5.55 -4.19 -5.85
C LEU A 3 -6.96 -3.64 -5.68
N ARG A 4 -7.88 -4.09 -6.53
CA ARG A 4 -9.29 -3.71 -6.50
C ARG A 4 -10.09 -4.91 -6.04
N VAL A 5 -10.66 -4.80 -4.83
CA VAL A 5 -11.42 -5.87 -4.20
C VAL A 5 -12.87 -5.40 -4.09
N GLN A 6 -13.81 -6.25 -4.50
CA GLN A 6 -15.24 -6.03 -4.31
C GLN A 6 -15.71 -6.94 -3.19
N HIS A 7 -16.27 -6.37 -2.12
CA HIS A 7 -16.79 -7.15 -1.00
C HIS A 7 -18.14 -6.60 -0.55
N GLN A 8 -19.19 -7.43 -0.61
CA GLN A 8 -20.56 -7.05 -0.20
C GLN A 8 -21.09 -5.75 -0.85
N GLY A 9 -20.71 -5.46 -2.10
CA GLY A 9 -21.10 -4.22 -2.78
C GLY A 9 -20.15 -3.05 -2.55
N GLU A 10 -19.23 -3.16 -1.59
CA GLU A 10 -18.29 -2.12 -1.22
C GLU A 10 -16.94 -2.27 -1.95
N PRO A 11 -16.46 -1.23 -2.65
CA PRO A 11 -15.14 -1.21 -3.27
C PRO A 11 -14.01 -1.00 -2.25
N TYR A 12 -13.29 -2.06 -1.95
CA TYR A 12 -12.03 -2.00 -1.22
C TYR A 12 -10.85 -1.78 -2.18
N ARG A 13 -9.87 -1.01 -1.73
CA ARG A 13 -8.61 -0.76 -2.44
C ARG A 13 -7.46 -1.06 -1.52
N VAL A 14 -6.46 -1.78 -2.03
CA VAL A 14 -5.22 -2.06 -1.31
C VAL A 14 -4.05 -1.54 -2.14
N LEU A 15 -3.33 -0.56 -1.61
CA LEU A 15 -2.10 -0.07 -2.22
C LEU A 15 -0.98 -1.06 -1.95
N TYR A 16 -0.23 -1.37 -3.00
CA TYR A 16 0.88 -2.30 -2.96
C TYR A 16 2.04 -1.83 -3.82
N ALA A 17 3.24 -2.29 -3.46
CA ALA A 17 4.48 -2.07 -4.18
C ALA A 17 5.27 -3.39 -4.28
N PHE A 18 6.28 -3.39 -5.14
CA PHE A 18 7.32 -4.41 -5.13
C PHE A 18 8.57 -3.79 -4.54
N ASP A 19 9.20 -4.48 -3.58
CA ASP A 19 10.51 -4.08 -3.09
C ASP A 19 11.62 -4.43 -4.11
N PRO A 20 12.88 -4.01 -3.86
CA PRO A 20 14.00 -4.30 -4.77
C PRO A 20 14.29 -5.80 -4.97
N ARG A 21 13.84 -6.65 -4.05
CA ARG A 21 13.93 -8.12 -4.15
C ARG A 21 12.79 -8.72 -4.98
N ARG A 22 11.94 -7.85 -5.56
CA ARG A 22 10.74 -8.20 -6.35
C ARG A 22 9.69 -8.95 -5.53
N VAL A 23 9.65 -8.72 -4.23
CA VAL A 23 8.61 -9.23 -3.34
C VAL A 23 7.47 -8.22 -3.29
N ALA A 24 6.24 -8.69 -3.50
CA ALA A 24 5.04 -7.85 -3.40
C ALA A 24 4.69 -7.58 -1.93
N ILE A 25 4.41 -6.31 -1.61
CA ILE A 25 4.08 -5.87 -0.25
C ILE A 25 2.77 -5.10 -0.28
N LEU A 26 1.84 -5.50 0.59
CA LEU A 26 0.60 -4.78 0.83
C LEU A 26 0.87 -3.68 1.84
N LEU A 27 0.73 -2.42 1.43
CA LEU A 27 1.11 -1.27 2.23
C LEU A 27 -0.06 -0.78 3.09
N VAL A 28 -1.22 -0.55 2.47
CA VAL A 28 -2.41 -0.06 3.16
C VAL A 28 -3.66 -0.43 2.38
N GLY A 29 -4.73 -0.79 3.10
CA GLY A 29 -6.03 -1.12 2.52
C GLY A 29 -7.16 -0.36 3.18
N GLY A 30 -8.19 -0.04 2.41
CA GLY A 30 -9.37 0.67 2.92
C GLY A 30 -10.57 0.60 1.98
N CYS A 31 -11.76 0.83 2.53
CA CYS A 31 -12.97 1.01 1.74
C CYS A 31 -12.94 2.39 1.09
N LYS A 32 -13.20 2.46 -0.22
CA LYS A 32 -13.20 3.72 -1.00
C LYS A 32 -14.57 4.40 -1.03
N THR A 33 -15.63 3.73 -0.61
CA THR A 33 -17.02 4.18 -0.83
C THR A 33 -17.26 5.59 -0.35
N GLY A 34 -17.68 6.46 -1.29
CA GLY A 34 -18.02 7.85 -1.02
C GLY A 34 -16.85 8.76 -0.64
N ASP A 35 -15.60 8.29 -0.69
CA ASP A 35 -14.42 9.11 -0.36
C ASP A 35 -13.59 9.43 -1.63
N ASP A 36 -13.87 10.60 -2.21
CA ASP A 36 -13.10 11.12 -3.34
C ASP A 36 -11.65 11.43 -2.96
N ARG A 37 -11.42 11.80 -1.69
CA ARG A 37 -10.08 12.11 -1.13
C ARG A 37 -9.36 10.87 -0.61
N TRP A 38 -9.85 9.68 -0.92
CA TRP A 38 -9.23 8.43 -0.47
C TRP A 38 -7.77 8.35 -0.91
N TYR A 39 -7.46 8.69 -2.16
CA TYR A 39 -6.07 8.66 -2.63
C TYR A 39 -5.20 9.70 -1.92
N ASP A 40 -5.70 10.92 -1.72
CA ASP A 40 -4.96 11.98 -1.02
C ASP A 40 -4.60 11.59 0.42
N LYS A 41 -5.42 10.75 1.07
CA LYS A 41 -5.18 10.25 2.43
C LYS A 41 -4.29 9.00 2.45
N PHE A 42 -4.56 8.04 1.57
CA PHE A 42 -3.95 6.71 1.65
C PHE A 42 -2.61 6.63 0.91
N VAL A 43 -2.38 7.41 -0.16
CA VAL A 43 -1.10 7.43 -0.87
C VAL A 43 0.06 7.89 0.04
N PRO A 44 -0.04 9.02 0.77
CA PRO A 44 1.05 9.42 1.68
C PRO A 44 1.31 8.43 2.82
N VAL A 45 0.29 7.66 3.23
CA VAL A 45 0.44 6.60 4.23
C VAL A 45 1.21 5.41 3.63
N ALA A 46 0.85 5.00 2.40
CA ALA A 46 1.55 3.94 1.69
C ALA A 46 3.02 4.30 1.44
N ASP A 47 3.31 5.54 1.03
CA ASP A 47 4.67 6.02 0.80
C ASP A 47 5.52 5.91 2.07
N ARG A 48 4.98 6.38 3.21
CA ARG A 48 5.67 6.28 4.51
C ARG A 48 5.98 4.83 4.90
N PHE A 49 5.01 3.91 4.72
CA PHE A 49 5.22 2.50 5.02
C PHE A 49 6.22 1.84 4.08
N TYR A 50 6.28 2.27 2.82
CA TYR A 50 7.28 1.78 1.88
C TYR A 50 8.69 2.27 2.25
N ASP A 51 8.83 3.54 2.63
CA ASP A 51 10.11 4.08 3.11
C ASP A 51 10.60 3.33 4.36
N GLU A 52 9.71 3.09 5.32
CA GLU A 52 10.01 2.31 6.52
C GLU A 52 10.46 0.89 6.18
N HIS A 53 9.77 0.22 5.25
CA HIS A 53 10.16 -1.10 4.75
C HIS A 53 11.57 -1.09 4.14
N LEU A 54 11.91 -0.08 3.33
CA LEU A 54 13.25 0.02 2.75
C LEU A 54 14.33 0.23 3.82
N GLU A 55 14.05 0.99 4.87
CA GLU A 55 14.98 1.16 6.00
C GLU A 55 15.18 -0.13 6.79
N ILE A 56 14.14 -0.95 6.93
CA ILE A 56 14.24 -2.28 7.54
C ILE A 56 15.16 -3.17 6.69
N LEU A 57 14.94 -3.25 5.37
CA LEU A 57 15.79 -4.05 4.49
C LEU A 57 17.27 -3.65 4.54
N LYS A 58 17.55 -2.34 4.61
CA LYS A 58 18.94 -1.85 4.77
C LYS A 58 19.58 -2.34 6.04
N ARG A 59 18.85 -2.31 7.17
CA ARG A 59 19.34 -2.75 8.48
C ARG A 59 19.56 -4.26 8.53
N GLU A 60 18.74 -5.01 7.81
CA GLU A 60 18.83 -6.47 7.72
C GLU A 60 19.89 -6.94 6.70
N GLY A 61 20.47 -6.03 5.91
CA GLY A 61 21.45 -6.36 4.87
C GLY A 61 20.83 -7.01 3.63
N GLU A 62 19.54 -6.80 3.41
CA GLU A 62 18.75 -7.36 2.32
C GLU A 62 18.50 -6.36 1.17
N LEU A 63 19.05 -5.13 1.30
CA LEU A 63 19.05 -4.09 0.27
C LEU A 63 20.41 -3.97 -0.42
#